data_AF-A0A3D9B1Y9-F1
#
_entry.id   AF-A0A3D9B1Y9-F1
#
_cell.length_a   1.000
_cell.length_b   1.000
_cell.length_c   1.000
_cell.angle_alpha   90.00
_cell.angle_beta   90.00
_cell.angle_gamma   90.00
#
_symmetry.space_group_name_H-M   'P 1'
#
loop_
_entity.id
_entity.type
_entity.pdbx_description
1 polymer ?
#
loop_
_entity_poly.entity_id
_entity_poly.type
_entity_poly.pdbx_seq_one_letter_code
_entity_poly.pdbx_strand_id
1 'polypeptide(L)'
;MTENKLTHKAIQDLYSDDLAHCFGCGKNNKEGHQLKTYLIENETIAHFTPDAKYTAIPGSVYGGLIASLLDCHGTGSAAAFYCQHENILLENPLPVRCVTASLKVDFKTATPMGTKLELKGKLQKIDGRKIWVDMTLSADGIVCVTAEILAIKLK
;
A
#
# COMPACT_ATOMS: atom_id res chain seq x y z
N MET A 1 -10.16 27.55 15.41
CA MET A 1 -10.58 26.17 15.11
C MET A 1 -9.82 25.76 13.87
N THR A 2 -8.69 25.08 14.05
CA THR A 2 -7.72 24.78 13.00
C THR A 2 -8.22 23.62 12.16
N GLU A 3 -8.52 23.89 10.89
CA GLU A 3 -8.81 22.87 9.88
C GLU A 3 -7.65 21.87 9.81
N ASN A 4 -7.98 20.63 10.13
CA ASN A 4 -7.11 19.48 10.01
C ASN A 4 -6.81 19.29 8.51
N LYS A 5 -5.66 19.81 8.03
CA LYS A 5 -5.17 19.55 6.67
C LYS A 5 -4.86 18.06 6.57
N LEU A 6 -5.87 17.26 6.20
CA LEU A 6 -5.64 15.92 5.68
C LEU A 6 -4.63 16.06 4.54
N THR A 7 -3.49 15.40 4.67
CA THR A 7 -2.52 15.31 3.58
C THR A 7 -3.15 14.49 2.46
N HIS A 8 -3.77 15.16 1.50
CA HIS A 8 -4.42 14.56 0.31
C HIS A 8 -3.44 13.89 -0.68
N LYS A 9 -2.16 13.75 -0.33
CA LYS A 9 -1.12 13.22 -1.23
C LYS A 9 -0.84 11.77 -0.91
N ALA A 10 -0.67 10.97 -1.96
CA ALA A 10 -0.27 9.59 -1.81
C ALA A 10 1.18 9.52 -1.32
N ILE A 11 1.48 8.60 -0.39
CA ILE A 11 2.83 8.39 0.14
C ILE A 11 3.84 8.20 -0.99
N GLN A 12 3.44 7.47 -2.03
CA GLN A 12 4.29 7.18 -3.18
C GLN A 12 4.66 8.40 -4.02
N ASP A 13 3.84 9.44 -4.02
CA ASP A 13 4.08 10.66 -4.78
C ASP A 13 5.03 11.62 -4.05
N LEU A 14 5.18 11.42 -2.73
CA LEU A 14 6.10 12.18 -1.89
C LEU A 14 7.54 11.68 -1.97
N TYR A 15 7.79 10.50 -2.53
CA TYR A 15 9.16 10.03 -2.71
C TYR A 15 9.93 10.90 -3.71
N SER A 16 11.24 11.05 -3.49
CA SER A 16 12.16 11.65 -4.44
C SER A 16 12.17 10.87 -5.76
N ASP A 17 12.51 11.56 -6.85
CA ASP A 17 12.38 10.99 -8.20
C ASP A 17 13.26 9.76 -8.42
N ASP A 18 14.43 9.71 -7.79
CA ASP A 18 15.38 8.59 -7.82
C ASP A 18 14.87 7.32 -7.13
N LEU A 19 13.85 7.43 -6.27
CA LEU A 19 13.26 6.31 -5.53
C LEU A 19 11.85 5.94 -6.00
N ALA A 20 11.33 6.61 -7.04
CA ALA A 20 9.93 6.52 -7.45
C ALA A 20 9.68 5.64 -8.68
N HIS A 21 10.46 4.58 -8.89
CA HIS A 21 10.45 3.74 -10.11
C HIS A 21 9.72 2.38 -9.98
N CYS A 22 9.21 2.03 -8.79
CA CYS A 22 8.56 0.75 -8.54
C CYS A 22 7.43 0.46 -9.55
N PHE A 23 7.40 -0.75 -10.11
CA PHE A 23 6.34 -1.17 -11.04
C PHE A 23 4.94 -1.13 -10.40
N GLY A 24 4.79 -1.43 -9.11
CA GLY A 24 3.46 -1.38 -8.50
C GLY A 24 2.97 0.03 -8.17
N CYS A 25 3.86 0.97 -7.81
CA CYS A 25 3.39 2.19 -7.15
C CYS A 25 4.19 3.47 -7.46
N GLY A 26 5.31 3.36 -8.17
CA GLY A 26 6.20 4.47 -8.45
C GLY A 26 5.64 5.46 -9.47
N LYS A 27 5.55 6.75 -9.12
CA LYS A 27 5.09 7.82 -10.03
C LYS A 27 5.91 7.94 -11.32
N ASN A 28 7.16 7.47 -11.33
CA ASN A 28 8.03 7.56 -12.50
C ASN A 28 7.96 6.32 -13.41
N ASN A 29 7.15 5.30 -13.07
CA ASN A 29 6.95 4.11 -13.90
C ASN A 29 5.57 4.15 -14.59
N LYS A 30 5.51 4.76 -15.78
CA LYS A 30 4.25 4.95 -16.53
C LYS A 30 3.50 3.65 -16.86
N GLU A 31 4.23 2.54 -16.99
CA GLU A 31 3.66 1.21 -17.27
C GLU A 31 3.25 0.45 -16.00
N GLY A 32 3.58 1.01 -14.84
CA GLY A 32 3.30 0.43 -13.54
C GLY A 32 1.83 0.53 -13.12
N HIS A 33 1.45 -0.17 -12.04
CA HIS A 33 0.08 -0.15 -11.51
C HIS A 33 -0.31 1.21 -10.90
N GLN A 34 0.65 2.11 -10.63
CA GLN A 34 0.39 3.44 -10.07
C GLN A 34 -0.41 3.42 -8.76
N LEU A 35 -0.27 2.38 -7.94
CA LEU A 35 -1.01 2.26 -6.68
C LEU A 35 -0.69 3.42 -5.73
N LYS A 36 -1.73 4.05 -5.18
CA LYS A 36 -1.63 5.22 -4.30
C LYS A 36 -2.14 4.88 -2.90
N THR A 37 -1.26 4.99 -1.91
CA THR A 37 -1.58 4.78 -0.49
C THR A 37 -1.72 6.12 0.20
N TYR A 38 -2.78 6.28 0.97
CA TYR A 38 -3.08 7.48 1.75
C TYR A 38 -3.16 7.11 3.23
N LEU A 39 -2.58 7.93 4.09
CA LEU A 39 -2.80 7.84 5.54
C LEU A 39 -4.06 8.63 5.89
N ILE A 40 -5.01 7.96 6.54
CA ILE A 40 -6.27 8.55 7.00
C ILE A 40 -6.41 8.21 8.48
N GLU A 41 -6.21 9.23 9.32
CA GLU A 41 -6.18 9.08 10.78
C GLU A 41 -5.13 8.05 11.22
N ASN A 42 -5.57 6.83 11.56
CA ASN A 42 -4.73 5.74 12.06
C ASN A 42 -4.69 4.52 11.13
N GLU A 43 -5.23 4.65 9.93
CA GLU A 43 -5.25 3.59 8.92
C GLU A 43 -4.67 4.11 7.61
N THR A 44 -4.23 3.18 6.76
CA THR A 44 -3.85 3.51 5.39
C THR A 44 -4.85 2.90 4.43
N ILE A 45 -5.16 3.62 3.35
CA ILE A 45 -6.12 3.18 2.33
C ILE A 45 -5.49 3.31 0.95
N ALA A 46 -5.74 2.33 0.08
CA ALA A 46 -5.49 2.42 -1.34
C ALA A 46 -6.65 1.81 -2.12
N HIS A 47 -6.83 2.25 -3.36
CA HIS A 47 -7.80 1.66 -4.27
C HIS A 47 -7.15 1.28 -5.59
N PHE A 48 -7.65 0.21 -6.19
CA PHE A 48 -7.15 -0.26 -7.48
C PHE A 48 -8.25 -0.96 -8.28
N THR A 49 -8.35 -0.67 -9.57
CA THR A 49 -9.27 -1.38 -10.48
C THR A 49 -8.44 -2.24 -11.43
N PRO A 50 -8.50 -3.58 -11.34
CA PRO A 50 -7.73 -4.44 -12.21
C PRO A 50 -8.19 -4.37 -13.67
N ASP A 51 -7.22 -4.24 -14.58
CA ASP A 51 -7.43 -4.48 -16.01
C ASP A 51 -7.69 -5.97 -16.29
N ALA A 52 -8.41 -6.26 -17.38
CA ALA A 52 -8.71 -7.63 -17.81
C ALA A 52 -7.47 -8.51 -18.04
N LYS A 53 -6.30 -7.92 -18.37
CA LYS A 53 -5.02 -8.63 -18.51
C LYS A 53 -4.54 -9.29 -17.22
N TYR A 54 -5.13 -8.95 -16.08
CA TYR A 54 -4.85 -9.51 -14.77
C TYR A 54 -5.86 -10.61 -14.36
N THR A 55 -6.49 -11.25 -15.33
CA THR A 55 -7.37 -12.42 -15.09
C THR A 55 -6.53 -13.66 -14.79
N ALA A 56 -6.89 -14.42 -13.75
CA ALA A 56 -6.38 -15.79 -13.54
C ALA A 56 -7.23 -16.82 -14.29
N ILE A 57 -8.52 -16.87 -13.93
CA ILE A 57 -9.58 -17.62 -14.61
C ILE A 57 -10.74 -16.66 -14.87
N PRO A 58 -11.66 -16.95 -15.80
CA PRO A 58 -12.76 -16.05 -16.11
C PRO A 58 -13.47 -15.54 -14.85
N GLY A 59 -13.50 -14.21 -14.69
CA GLY A 59 -14.13 -13.53 -13.55
C GLY A 59 -13.27 -13.36 -12.29
N SER A 60 -12.03 -13.86 -12.24
CA SER A 60 -11.16 -13.77 -11.06
C SER A 60 -9.82 -13.08 -11.33
N VAL A 61 -9.40 -12.21 -10.41
CA VAL A 61 -8.10 -11.52 -10.44
C VAL A 61 -6.98 -12.50 -10.09
N TYR A 62 -5.85 -12.49 -10.81
CA TYR A 62 -4.74 -13.39 -10.50
C TYR A 62 -4.01 -13.00 -9.20
N GLY A 63 -3.62 -14.01 -8.42
CA GLY A 63 -3.06 -13.82 -7.08
C GLY A 63 -1.77 -13.02 -7.04
N GLY A 64 -0.95 -13.07 -8.09
CA GLY A 64 0.31 -12.32 -8.15
C GLY A 64 0.12 -10.80 -8.24
N LEU A 65 -0.94 -10.30 -8.89
CA LEU A 65 -1.27 -8.87 -8.83
C LEU A 65 -1.69 -8.51 -7.42
N ILE A 66 -2.57 -9.30 -6.80
CA ILE A 66 -3.05 -9.03 -5.45
C ILE A 66 -1.87 -8.96 -4.47
N ALA A 67 -0.95 -9.92 -4.52
CA ALA A 67 0.27 -9.90 -3.73
C ALA A 67 1.13 -8.66 -4.01
N SER A 68 1.28 -8.26 -5.28
CA SER A 68 2.04 -7.06 -5.67
C SER A 68 1.41 -5.76 -5.16
N LEU A 69 0.08 -5.67 -5.18
CA LEU A 69 -0.65 -4.52 -4.63
C LEU A 69 -0.49 -4.44 -3.11
N LEU A 70 -0.62 -5.57 -2.41
CA LEU A 70 -0.43 -5.67 -0.96
C LEU A 70 1.02 -5.34 -0.56
N ASP A 71 2.02 -5.77 -1.33
CA ASP A 71 3.42 -5.40 -1.12
C ASP A 71 3.64 -3.88 -1.20
N CYS A 72 3.14 -3.27 -2.28
CA CYS A 72 3.28 -1.84 -2.52
C CYS A 72 2.49 -0.99 -1.52
N HIS A 73 1.29 -1.42 -1.18
CA HIS A 73 0.47 -0.79 -0.14
C HIS A 73 1.13 -0.93 1.22
N GLY A 74 1.65 -2.10 1.55
CA GLY A 74 2.29 -2.41 2.82
C GLY A 74 3.55 -1.59 3.06
N THR A 75 4.43 -1.49 2.07
CA THR A 75 5.65 -0.66 2.17
C THR A 75 5.34 0.85 2.23
N GLY A 76 4.33 1.32 1.47
CA GLY A 76 3.83 2.69 1.60
C GLY A 76 3.21 2.97 2.97
N SER A 77 2.47 2.00 3.50
CA SER A 77 1.85 2.08 4.83
C SER A 77 2.90 2.14 5.94
N ALA A 78 3.91 1.27 5.85
CA ALA A 78 5.03 1.27 6.79
C ALA A 78 5.76 2.63 6.82
N ALA A 79 5.98 3.24 5.66
CA ALA A 79 6.58 4.58 5.60
C ALA A 79 5.68 5.64 6.26
N ALA A 80 4.38 5.60 5.98
CA ALA A 80 3.41 6.51 6.59
C ALA A 80 3.36 6.40 8.12
N PHE A 81 3.23 5.18 8.62
CA PHE A 81 3.16 4.93 10.07
C PHE A 81 4.47 5.25 10.77
N TYR A 82 5.62 5.00 10.14
CA TYR A 82 6.91 5.43 10.68
C TYR A 82 6.99 6.95 10.78
N CYS A 83 6.56 7.69 9.74
CA CYS A 83 6.49 9.14 9.79
C CYS A 83 5.57 9.64 10.91
N GLN A 84 4.37 9.06 11.05
CA GLN A 84 3.44 9.40 12.13
C GLN A 84 4.06 9.13 13.51
N HIS A 85 4.75 8.01 13.69
CA HIS A 85 5.40 7.65 14.96
C HIS A 85 6.52 8.62 15.35
N GLU A 86 7.33 9.03 14.37
CA GLU A 86 8.47 9.94 14.58
C GLU A 86 8.09 11.42 14.44
N ASN A 87 6.80 11.75 14.28
CA ASN A 87 6.31 13.12 14.01
C ASN A 87 6.97 13.79 12.79
N ILE A 88 7.28 13.01 11.75
CA ILE A 88 7.81 13.49 10.47
C ILE A 88 6.64 13.92 9.58
N LEU A 89 6.71 15.12 9.03
CA LEU A 89 5.70 15.64 8.11
C LEU A 89 5.68 14.85 6.79
N LEU A 90 4.48 14.55 6.28
CA LEU A 90 4.28 13.88 4.99
C LEU A 90 4.41 14.89 3.83
N GLU A 91 5.63 15.34 3.59
CA GLU A 91 5.98 16.31 2.55
C GLU A 91 6.92 15.72 1.49
N ASN A 92 7.07 16.42 0.36
CA ASN A 92 7.95 16.02 -0.73
C ASN A 92 9.28 16.78 -0.63
N PRO A 93 10.46 16.12 -0.56
CA PRO A 93 10.63 14.67 -0.54
C PRO A 93 10.39 14.05 0.85
N LEU A 94 9.74 12.89 0.87
CA LEU A 94 9.55 12.11 2.09
C LEU A 94 10.88 11.44 2.44
N PRO A 95 11.45 11.69 3.62
CA PRO A 95 12.77 11.15 3.99
C PRO A 95 12.72 9.67 4.38
N VAL A 96 11.53 9.06 4.42
CA VAL A 96 11.31 7.69 4.86
C VAL A 96 10.94 6.83 3.67
N ARG A 97 11.74 5.80 3.42
CA ARG A 97 11.40 4.72 2.49
C ARG A 97 11.57 3.37 3.16
N CYS A 98 10.63 2.48 2.90
CA CYS A 98 10.65 1.12 3.40
C CYS A 98 10.76 0.11 2.25
N VAL A 99 11.40 -1.02 2.54
CA VAL A 99 11.49 -2.18 1.65
C VAL A 99 10.94 -3.41 2.36
N THR A 100 10.38 -4.35 1.61
CA THR A 100 9.79 -5.57 2.16
C THR A 100 10.87 -6.53 2.62
N ALA A 101 10.77 -7.02 3.87
CA ALA A 101 11.57 -8.14 4.34
C ALA A 101 10.77 -9.45 4.31
N SER A 102 9.46 -9.42 4.60
CA SER A 102 8.57 -10.55 4.37
C SER A 102 7.16 -10.08 4.10
N LEU A 103 6.44 -10.85 3.26
CA LEU A 103 5.03 -10.68 3.00
C LEU A 103 4.34 -12.05 3.08
N LYS A 104 3.34 -12.16 3.94
CA LYS A 104 2.44 -13.33 4.02
C LYS A 104 1.07 -12.91 3.50
N VAL A 105 0.48 -13.71 2.62
CA VAL A 105 -0.80 -13.43 1.98
C VAL A 105 -1.70 -14.65 2.10
N ASP A 106 -2.87 -14.48 2.71
CA ASP A 106 -3.88 -15.52 2.84
C ASP A 106 -5.11 -15.18 1.98
N PHE A 107 -5.31 -15.93 0.90
CA PHE A 107 -6.47 -15.80 0.02
C PHE A 107 -7.68 -16.51 0.63
N LYS A 108 -8.69 -15.74 1.04
CA LYS A 108 -9.88 -16.24 1.75
C LYS A 108 -11.00 -16.64 0.79
N THR A 109 -11.19 -15.85 -0.27
CA THR A 109 -12.13 -16.12 -1.35
C THR A 109 -11.60 -15.53 -2.65
N ALA A 110 -12.16 -15.95 -3.78
CA ALA A 110 -11.79 -15.42 -5.08
C ALA A 110 -12.08 -13.91 -5.16
N THR A 111 -11.10 -13.14 -5.62
CA THR A 111 -11.27 -11.71 -5.86
C THR A 111 -11.92 -11.49 -7.23
N PRO A 112 -13.13 -10.91 -7.30
CA PRO A 112 -13.84 -10.74 -8.56
C PRO A 112 -13.15 -9.73 -9.48
N MET A 113 -13.20 -9.99 -10.79
CA MET A 113 -12.76 -9.06 -11.83
C MET A 113 -13.79 -7.93 -12.04
N GLY A 114 -13.36 -6.79 -12.59
CA GLY A 114 -14.26 -5.69 -12.97
C GLY A 114 -14.77 -4.85 -11.80
N THR A 115 -14.26 -5.08 -10.60
CA THR A 115 -14.65 -4.38 -9.36
C THR A 115 -13.48 -3.54 -8.85
N LYS A 116 -13.79 -2.38 -8.26
CA LYS A 116 -12.80 -1.55 -7.57
C LYS A 116 -12.40 -2.22 -6.26
N LEU A 117 -11.12 -2.58 -6.15
CA LEU A 117 -10.55 -3.17 -4.96
C LEU A 117 -10.21 -2.08 -3.94
N GLU A 118 -10.44 -2.37 -2.67
CA GLU A 118 -10.01 -1.54 -1.54
C GLU A 118 -8.97 -2.29 -0.72
N LEU A 119 -7.82 -1.65 -0.53
CA LEU A 119 -6.77 -2.10 0.36
C LEU A 119 -6.77 -1.22 1.60
N LYS A 120 -6.67 -1.85 2.77
CA LYS A 120 -6.52 -1.18 4.06
C LYS A 120 -5.32 -1.73 4.80
N GLY A 121 -4.58 -0.86 5.46
CA GLY A 121 -3.45 -1.19 6.32
C GLY A 121 -3.64 -0.64 7.73
N LYS A 122 -3.21 -1.43 8.73
CA LYS A 122 -3.19 -1.05 10.15
C LYS A 122 -1.83 -1.34 10.73
N LEU A 123 -1.30 -0.38 11.49
CA LEU A 123 -0.03 -0.58 12.18
C LEU A 123 -0.18 -1.67 13.24
N GLN A 124 0.69 -2.67 13.19
CA GLN A 124 0.77 -3.71 14.21
C GLN A 124 1.85 -3.36 15.25
N LYS A 125 3.07 -3.03 14.80
CA LYS A 125 4.21 -2.72 15.67
C LYS A 125 5.29 -1.94 14.91
N ILE A 126 6.01 -1.08 15.63
CA ILE A 126 7.31 -0.52 15.21
C ILE A 126 8.38 -0.96 16.21
N ASP A 127 9.54 -1.38 15.70
CA ASP A 127 10.71 -1.77 16.49
C ASP A 127 11.99 -1.30 15.77
N GLY A 128 12.43 -0.08 16.13
CA GLY A 128 13.50 0.61 15.42
C GLY A 128 13.17 0.76 13.93
N ARG A 129 13.95 0.10 13.06
CA ARG A 129 13.74 0.15 11.60
C ARG A 129 12.74 -0.88 11.08
N LYS A 130 12.15 -1.72 11.94
CA LYS A 130 11.20 -2.76 11.55
C LYS A 130 9.77 -2.26 11.78
N ILE A 131 8.93 -2.37 10.77
CA ILE A 131 7.53 -1.95 10.83
C ILE A 131 6.68 -3.12 10.35
N TRP A 132 5.71 -3.53 11.18
CA TRP A 132 4.73 -4.55 10.84
C TRP A 132 3.39 -3.91 10.57
N VAL A 133 2.76 -4.31 9.47
CA VAL A 133 1.44 -3.80 9.04
C VAL A 133 0.54 -4.98 8.70
N ASP A 134 -0.64 -5.02 9.32
CA ASP A 134 -1.72 -5.92 8.94
C ASP A 134 -2.53 -5.28 7.82
N MET A 135 -2.91 -6.06 6.81
CA MET A 135 -3.60 -5.56 5.64
C MET A 135 -4.79 -6.44 5.24
N THR A 136 -5.77 -5.81 4.60
CA THR A 136 -6.88 -6.48 3.94
C THR A 136 -7.04 -5.96 2.52
N LEU A 137 -7.43 -6.83 1.60
CA LEU A 137 -7.96 -6.45 0.29
C LEU A 137 -9.41 -6.95 0.17
N SER A 138 -10.30 -6.03 -0.18
CA SER A 138 -11.73 -6.28 -0.31
C SER A 138 -12.26 -5.90 -1.69
N ALA A 139 -13.30 -6.60 -2.13
CA ALA A 139 -14.11 -6.25 -3.29
C ALA A 139 -15.58 -6.20 -2.86
N ASP A 140 -16.30 -5.13 -3.21
CA ASP A 140 -17.70 -4.90 -2.79
C ASP A 140 -17.94 -5.07 -1.28
N GLY A 141 -16.97 -4.65 -0.47
CA GLY A 141 -17.03 -4.75 1.00
C GLY A 141 -16.75 -6.14 1.58
N ILE A 142 -16.50 -7.15 0.73
CA ILE A 142 -16.15 -8.51 1.15
C ILE A 142 -14.62 -8.65 1.17
N VAL A 143 -14.06 -9.05 2.31
CA VAL A 143 -12.62 -9.31 2.43
C VAL A 143 -12.25 -10.57 1.65
N CYS A 144 -11.52 -10.38 0.55
CA CYS A 144 -11.03 -11.48 -0.28
C CYS A 144 -9.69 -12.01 0.23
N VAL A 145 -8.84 -11.13 0.76
CA VAL A 145 -7.46 -11.44 1.14
C VAL A 145 -7.08 -10.72 2.43
N THR A 146 -6.35 -11.41 3.30
CA THR A 146 -5.62 -10.80 4.43
C THR A 146 -4.12 -10.94 4.20
N ALA A 147 -3.33 -9.99 4.69
CA ALA A 147 -1.88 -10.06 4.58
C ALA A 147 -1.19 -9.43 5.79
N GLU A 148 0.03 -9.89 6.05
CA GLU A 148 0.93 -9.37 7.07
C GLU A 148 2.25 -9.03 6.37
N ILE A 149 2.72 -7.79 6.53
CA ILE A 149 4.02 -7.37 5.97
C ILE A 149 4.95 -6.94 7.09
N LEU A 150 6.20 -7.39 6.99
CA LEU A 150 7.33 -6.81 7.70
C LEU A 150 8.13 -5.97 6.72
N ALA A 151 8.15 -4.67 6.94
CA ALA A 151 8.91 -3.71 6.17
C ALA A 151 10.09 -3.16 6.98
N ILE A 152 11.19 -2.85 6.28
CA ILE A 152 12.41 -2.31 6.87
C ILE A 152 12.64 -0.91 6.34
N LYS A 153 12.77 0.07 7.23
CA LYS A 153 13.19 1.42 6.86
C LYS A 153 14.62 1.41 6.33
N LEU A 154 14.82 2.01 5.17
CA LEU A 154 16.13 2.27 4.60
C LEU A 154 16.93 3.22 5.52
N LYS A 155 18.25 3.13 5.40
CA LYS A 155 19.18 3.96 6.17
C LYS A 155 19.32 5.32 5.52
#